data_AF-A0A4S5BG03-F1
#
_entry.id   AF-A0A4S5BG03-F1
#
_cell.length_a   1.000
_cell.length_b   1.000
_cell.length_c   1.000
_cell.angle_alpha   90.00
_cell.angle_beta   90.00
_cell.angle_gamma   90.00
#
_symmetry.space_group_name_H-M   'P 1'
#
loop_
_entity.id
_entity.type
_entity.pdbx_description
1 polymer ?
#
loop_
_entity_poly.entity_id
_entity_poly.type
_entity_poly.pdbx_seq_one_letter_code
_entity_poly.pdbx_strand_id
1 'polypeptide(L)'
;MPVRYTAMPRRAPASMLLAFLLILTALFGLAACGSVQGSWPDGQYAGRVPEPDRVTTRIRDETDNGYLIDVSWTIAEAKDYARKIKDAGFTRNATEEEQAGVYDYTADAGTVKVSISALPGDNGAININKLQ
;
A
#
# COMPACT_ATOMS: atom_id res chain seq x y z
N MET A 1 -24.28 -74.45 15.26
CA MET A 1 -23.16 -73.87 14.48
C MET A 1 -23.40 -72.37 14.35
N PRO A 2 -22.46 -71.47 14.72
CA PRO A 2 -22.70 -70.03 14.62
C PRO A 2 -22.34 -69.49 13.21
N VAL A 3 -23.19 -68.60 12.69
CA VAL A 3 -23.01 -67.90 11.41
C VAL A 3 -21.98 -66.78 11.59
N ARG A 4 -20.90 -66.79 10.78
CA ARG A 4 -19.90 -65.72 10.76
C ARG A 4 -20.32 -64.65 9.75
N TYR A 5 -20.55 -63.42 10.22
CA TYR A 5 -20.68 -62.26 9.35
C TYR A 5 -19.28 -61.69 9.05
N THR A 6 -18.85 -61.78 7.80
CA THR A 6 -17.67 -61.07 7.30
C THR A 6 -18.06 -59.64 6.96
N ALA A 7 -17.57 -58.67 7.73
CA ALA A 7 -17.65 -57.26 7.37
C ALA A 7 -16.73 -56.99 6.17
N MET A 8 -17.27 -56.51 5.05
CA MET A 8 -16.44 -56.05 3.92
C MET A 8 -15.81 -54.68 4.25
N PRO A 9 -14.52 -54.46 3.91
CA PRO A 9 -13.93 -53.14 4.02
C PRO A 9 -14.50 -52.21 2.94
N ARG A 10 -15.20 -51.15 3.34
CA ARG A 10 -15.59 -50.05 2.45
C ARG A 10 -14.32 -49.38 1.94
N ARG A 11 -13.92 -49.67 0.69
CA ARG A 11 -13.03 -48.79 -0.07
C ARG A 11 -13.78 -47.49 -0.34
N ALA A 12 -13.34 -46.40 0.27
CA ALA A 12 -13.76 -45.08 -0.17
C ALA A 12 -13.36 -44.92 -1.66
N PRO A 13 -14.29 -44.58 -2.56
CA PRO A 13 -13.94 -44.41 -3.97
C PRO A 13 -12.99 -43.21 -4.09
N ALA A 14 -11.92 -43.34 -4.87
CA ALA A 14 -10.90 -42.31 -5.07
C ALA A 14 -11.46 -40.92 -5.46
N SER A 15 -12.68 -40.87 -6.03
CA SER A 15 -13.45 -39.64 -6.26
C SER A 15 -13.72 -38.80 -5.02
N MET A 16 -13.87 -39.42 -3.84
CA MET A 16 -14.19 -38.71 -2.60
C MET A 16 -12.95 -37.98 -2.05
N LEU A 17 -11.76 -38.51 -2.29
CA LEU A 17 -10.48 -37.88 -1.94
C LEU A 17 -10.18 -36.69 -2.86
N LEU A 18 -10.48 -36.82 -4.16
CA LEU A 18 -10.31 -35.75 -5.14
C LEU A 18 -11.22 -34.55 -4.86
N ALA A 19 -12.48 -34.82 -4.48
CA ALA A 19 -13.44 -33.78 -4.09
C ALA A 19 -12.99 -33.03 -2.83
N PHE A 20 -12.44 -33.74 -1.84
CA PHE A 20 -11.89 -33.13 -0.63
C PHE A 20 -10.68 -32.23 -0.93
N LEU A 21 -9.81 -32.64 -1.86
CA LEU A 21 -8.62 -31.87 -2.25
C LEU A 21 -9.00 -30.57 -2.99
N LEU A 22 -10.01 -30.63 -3.85
CA LEU A 22 -10.56 -29.44 -4.54
C LEU A 22 -11.20 -28.44 -3.56
N ILE A 23 -11.95 -28.94 -2.56
CA ILE A 23 -12.53 -28.10 -1.50
C ILE A 23 -11.42 -27.46 -0.63
N LEU A 24 -10.34 -28.21 -0.35
CA LEU A 24 -9.21 -27.68 0.42
C LEU A 24 -8.46 -26.57 -0.33
N THR A 25 -8.25 -26.71 -1.64
CA THR A 25 -7.65 -25.64 -2.46
C THR A 25 -8.54 -24.41 -2.57
N ALA A 26 -9.87 -24.56 -2.54
CA ALA A 26 -10.80 -23.44 -2.48
C ALA A 26 -10.78 -22.72 -1.12
N LEU A 27 -10.49 -23.44 -0.03
CA LEU A 27 -10.37 -22.87 1.32
C LEU A 27 -9.05 -22.12 1.56
N PHE A 28 -7.97 -22.47 0.85
CA PHE A 28 -6.66 -21.81 0.97
C PHE A 28 -6.38 -20.74 -0.11
N GLY A 29 -7.25 -20.59 -1.11
CA GLY A 29 -7.08 -19.63 -2.20
C GLY A 29 -7.45 -18.18 -1.88
N LEU A 30 -7.91 -17.88 -0.66
CA LEU A 30 -8.40 -16.54 -0.29
C LEU A 30 -7.54 -15.85 0.79
N ALA A 31 -6.22 -15.97 0.65
CA ALA A 31 -5.28 -15.03 1.24
C ALA A 31 -4.55 -14.23 0.16
N ALA A 32 -5.24 -13.91 -0.94
CA ALA A 32 -4.91 -12.69 -1.68
C ALA A 32 -5.43 -11.52 -0.85
N CYS A 33 -4.67 -11.16 0.19
CA CYS A 33 -4.81 -9.87 0.84
C CYS A 33 -4.44 -8.84 -0.23
N GLY A 34 -5.43 -8.42 -1.01
CA GLY A 34 -5.27 -7.28 -1.90
C GLY A 34 -4.89 -6.11 -1.02
N SER A 35 -3.65 -5.61 -1.17
CA SER A 35 -3.27 -4.31 -0.68
C SER A 35 -4.30 -3.32 -1.24
N VAL A 36 -5.18 -2.81 -0.38
CA VAL A 36 -6.13 -1.77 -0.75
C VAL A 36 -5.29 -0.54 -1.03
N GLN A 37 -4.93 -0.33 -2.29
CA GLN A 37 -4.38 0.95 -2.73
C GLN A 37 -5.44 1.99 -2.40
N GLY A 38 -5.18 2.84 -1.41
CA GLY A 38 -6.08 3.97 -1.14
C GLY A 38 -6.15 4.88 -2.35
N SER A 39 -7.28 5.56 -2.50
CA SER A 39 -7.46 6.54 -3.57
C SER A 39 -6.64 7.79 -3.27
N TRP A 40 -5.86 8.25 -4.25
CA TRP A 40 -5.24 9.57 -4.19
C TRP A 40 -6.33 10.65 -4.07
N PRO A 41 -6.12 11.71 -3.26
CA PRO A 41 -7.15 12.72 -3.09
C PRO A 41 -7.46 13.47 -4.40
N ASP A 42 -8.73 13.51 -4.76
CA ASP A 42 -9.25 14.30 -5.88
C ASP A 42 -9.57 15.72 -5.40
N GLY A 43 -8.55 16.59 -5.41
CA GLY A 43 -8.66 17.96 -4.90
C GLY A 43 -7.87 19.01 -5.68
N GLN A 44 -8.25 20.29 -5.55
CA GLN A 44 -7.61 21.41 -6.26
C GLN A 44 -6.08 21.45 -6.09
N TYR A 45 -5.58 21.01 -4.93
CA TYR A 45 -4.15 21.01 -4.59
C TYR A 45 -3.50 19.65 -4.86
N ALA A 46 -4.17 18.55 -4.51
CA ALA A 46 -3.66 17.20 -4.75
C ALA A 46 -3.53 16.86 -6.23
N GLY A 47 -4.43 17.37 -7.09
CA GLY A 47 -4.35 17.20 -8.54
C GLY A 47 -3.18 17.95 -9.21
N ARG A 48 -2.46 18.80 -8.46
CA ARG A 48 -1.21 19.46 -8.93
C ARG A 48 0.04 18.68 -8.56
N VAL A 49 -0.09 17.65 -7.74
CA VAL A 49 0.99 16.82 -7.25
C VAL A 49 0.87 15.46 -7.95
N PRO A 50 1.92 14.97 -8.61
CA PRO A 50 1.87 13.67 -9.26
C PRO A 50 1.60 12.57 -8.24
N GLU A 51 0.68 11.65 -8.53
CA GLU A 51 0.39 10.51 -7.66
C GLU A 51 1.63 9.56 -7.57
N PRO A 52 1.94 8.98 -6.40
CA PRO A 52 2.99 7.96 -6.26
C PRO A 52 2.63 6.64 -6.95
N ASP A 53 3.60 5.99 -7.61
CA ASP A 53 3.31 4.88 -8.54
C ASP A 53 2.89 3.56 -7.87
N ARG A 54 3.34 3.27 -6.64
CA ARG A 54 3.23 1.92 -6.04
C ARG A 54 3.00 1.90 -4.53
N VAL A 55 2.52 2.98 -3.94
CA VAL A 55 2.31 3.03 -2.49
C VAL A 55 0.85 2.77 -2.12
N THR A 56 0.66 2.09 -1.00
CA THR A 56 -0.65 2.08 -0.34
C THR A 56 -0.80 3.41 0.38
N THR A 57 -1.81 4.19 -0.01
CA THR A 57 -2.12 5.47 0.62
C THR A 57 -3.31 5.31 1.57
N ARG A 58 -3.39 6.17 2.58
CA ARG A 58 -4.59 6.43 3.35
C ARG A 58 -4.66 7.91 3.68
N ILE A 59 -5.71 8.59 3.27
CA ILE A 59 -5.95 9.98 3.70
C ILE A 59 -6.24 9.97 5.19
N ARG A 60 -5.33 10.54 5.99
CA ARG A 60 -5.47 10.68 7.45
C ARG A 60 -6.28 11.93 7.78
N ASP A 61 -6.04 13.03 7.07
CA ASP A 61 -6.71 14.31 7.27
C ASP A 61 -6.86 15.07 5.95
N GLU A 62 -7.96 15.79 5.81
CA GLU A 62 -8.29 16.65 4.67
C GLU A 62 -8.90 17.96 5.19
N THR A 63 -8.33 19.08 4.72
CA THR A 63 -8.78 20.42 5.06
C THR A 63 -8.87 21.28 3.80
N ASP A 64 -9.49 22.45 3.91
CA ASP A 64 -9.52 23.45 2.83
C ASP A 64 -8.13 23.91 2.36
N ASN A 65 -7.08 23.62 3.14
CA ASN A 65 -5.71 24.06 2.89
C ASN A 65 -4.76 22.92 2.53
N GLY A 66 -5.19 21.66 2.56
CA GLY A 66 -4.28 20.56 2.29
C GLY A 66 -4.71 19.18 2.76
N TYR A 67 -3.80 18.23 2.56
CA TYR A 67 -3.97 16.80 2.80
C TYR A 67 -2.82 16.25 3.64
N LEU A 68 -3.14 15.39 4.60
CA LEU A 68 -2.18 14.52 5.26
C LEU A 68 -2.48 13.07 4.88
N ILE A 69 -1.52 12.42 4.23
CA ILE A 69 -1.68 11.09 3.63
C ILE A 69 -0.65 10.17 4.28
N ASP A 70 -1.13 9.11 4.92
CA ASP A 70 -0.27 8.01 5.36
C ASP A 70 0.10 7.14 4.16
N VAL A 71 1.36 6.75 4.09
CA VAL A 71 1.88 5.92 3.02
C VAL A 71 2.72 4.78 3.57
N SER A 72 2.55 3.59 2.98
CA SER A 72 3.44 2.45 3.22
C SER A 72 4.46 2.37 2.09
N TRP A 73 5.72 2.67 2.43
CA TRP A 73 6.84 2.68 1.48
C TRP A 73 8.19 2.55 2.20
N THR A 74 9.17 2.03 1.48
CA THR A 74 10.58 2.05 1.88
C THR A 74 11.17 3.45 1.72
N ILE A 75 12.32 3.72 2.36
CA ILE A 75 13.09 4.95 2.15
C ILE A 75 13.49 5.12 0.68
N ALA A 76 13.80 4.02 -0.01
CA ALA A 76 14.15 4.06 -1.44
C ALA A 76 12.96 4.53 -2.28
N GLU A 77 11.77 3.99 -2.04
CA GLU A 77 10.55 4.41 -2.74
C GLU A 77 10.18 5.88 -2.44
N ALA A 78 10.41 6.35 -1.22
CA ALA A 78 10.22 7.74 -0.87
C ALA A 78 11.18 8.68 -1.64
N LYS A 79 12.46 8.28 -1.78
CA LYS A 79 13.44 9.00 -2.61
C LYS A 79 13.06 8.99 -4.10
N ASP A 80 12.54 7.87 -4.59
CA ASP A 80 12.07 7.74 -5.97
C ASP A 80 10.90 8.69 -6.22
N TYR A 81 9.98 8.78 -5.26
CA TYR A 81 8.88 9.73 -5.33
C TYR A 81 9.35 11.19 -5.19
N ALA A 82 10.32 11.50 -4.31
CA ALA A 82 10.91 12.82 -4.25
C ALA A 82 11.56 13.24 -5.59
N ARG A 83 12.18 12.31 -6.32
CA ARG A 83 12.67 12.56 -7.70
C ARG A 83 11.53 12.87 -8.67
N LYS A 84 10.44 12.11 -8.63
CA LYS A 84 9.23 12.38 -9.42
C LYS A 84 8.66 13.78 -9.13
N ILE A 85 8.67 14.21 -7.87
CA ILE A 85 8.22 15.54 -7.45
C ILE A 85 9.14 16.64 -8.00
N LYS A 86 10.47 16.44 -7.96
CA LYS A 86 11.45 17.34 -8.59
C LYS A 86 11.24 17.44 -10.10
N ASP A 87 11.04 16.32 -10.78
CA ASP A 87 10.80 16.26 -12.23
C ASP A 87 9.48 16.93 -12.64
N ALA A 88 8.49 16.98 -11.73
CA ALA A 88 7.25 17.74 -11.89
C ALA A 88 7.40 19.24 -11.61
N GLY A 89 8.60 19.73 -11.27
CA GLY A 89 8.91 21.15 -11.11
C GLY A 89 8.87 21.69 -9.67
N PHE A 90 8.63 20.83 -8.67
CA PHE A 90 8.70 21.22 -7.26
C PHE A 90 10.16 21.29 -6.80
N THR A 91 10.77 22.45 -7.00
CA THR A 91 12.21 22.66 -6.74
C THR A 91 12.49 23.88 -5.85
N ARG A 92 11.48 24.70 -5.57
CA ARG A 92 11.63 25.90 -4.73
C ARG A 92 11.61 25.51 -3.25
N ASN A 93 12.44 26.22 -2.47
CA ASN A 93 12.68 25.95 -1.04
C ASN A 93 12.90 24.46 -0.74
N ALA A 94 13.57 23.75 -1.65
CA ALA A 94 13.75 22.32 -1.53
C ALA A 94 14.73 22.00 -0.38
N THR A 95 14.30 21.12 0.51
CA THR A 95 15.14 20.52 1.55
C THR A 95 15.10 19.01 1.40
N GLU A 96 16.23 18.36 1.64
CA GLU A 96 16.36 16.91 1.61
C GLU A 96 17.34 16.49 2.69
N GLU A 97 16.84 15.68 3.62
CA GLU A 97 17.59 15.25 4.80
C GLU A 97 17.41 13.75 5.02
N GLU A 98 18.49 13.10 5.43
CA GLU A 98 18.46 11.70 5.84
C GLU A 98 19.31 11.52 7.08
N GLN A 99 18.68 11.17 8.21
CA GLN A 99 19.34 11.03 9.49
C GLN A 99 18.73 9.89 10.28
N ALA A 100 19.58 9.07 10.92
CA ALA A 100 19.16 7.95 11.77
C ALA A 100 18.16 6.98 11.11
N GLY A 101 18.24 6.79 9.79
CA GLY A 101 17.33 5.94 9.03
C GLY A 101 15.95 6.56 8.77
N VAL A 102 15.80 7.87 8.96
CA VAL A 102 14.63 8.65 8.57
C VAL A 102 15.00 9.49 7.36
N TYR A 103 14.10 9.58 6.39
CA TYR A 103 14.24 10.43 5.20
C TYR A 103 13.12 11.47 5.18
N ASP A 104 13.49 12.72 4.97
CA ASP A 104 12.59 13.84 4.83
C ASP A 104 12.93 14.65 3.58
N TYR A 105 11.90 15.00 2.81
CA TYR A 105 12.03 15.89 1.67
C TYR A 105 10.88 16.90 1.68
N THR A 106 11.16 18.16 1.41
CA THR A 106 10.14 19.20 1.23
C THR A 106 10.50 20.05 0.03
N ALA A 107 9.51 20.42 -0.79
CA ALA A 107 9.67 21.40 -1.85
C ALA A 107 8.35 22.05 -2.24
N ASP A 108 8.42 23.17 -2.95
CA ASP A 108 7.25 23.87 -3.49
C ASP A 108 7.33 24.20 -4.99
N ALA A 109 6.14 24.39 -5.57
CA ALA A 109 5.94 24.87 -6.94
C ALA A 109 5.19 26.22 -6.95
N GLY A 110 5.47 27.08 -5.97
CA GLY A 110 4.90 28.43 -5.86
C GLY A 110 3.46 28.51 -5.32
N THR A 111 2.61 27.52 -5.59
CA THR A 111 1.21 27.48 -5.11
C THR A 111 0.91 26.36 -4.13
N VAL A 112 1.72 25.30 -4.17
CA VAL A 112 1.59 24.11 -3.32
C VAL A 112 2.98 23.72 -2.82
N LYS A 113 3.04 23.32 -1.56
CA LYS A 113 4.21 22.70 -0.92
C LYS A 113 3.92 21.23 -0.65
N VAL A 114 4.87 20.37 -0.99
CA VAL A 114 4.85 18.94 -0.72
C VAL A 114 5.93 18.63 0.32
N SER A 115 5.57 17.87 1.34
CA SER A 115 6.50 17.26 2.29
C SER A 115 6.33 15.75 2.24
N ILE A 116 7.45 15.04 2.20
CA ILE A 116 7.59 13.59 2.10
C ILE A 116 8.40 13.14 3.30
N SER A 117 7.92 12.13 4.02
CA SER A 117 8.69 11.47 5.07
C SER A 117 8.65 9.96 4.93
N ALA A 118 9.76 9.30 5.24
CA ALA A 118 9.87 7.86 5.33
C ALA A 118 10.65 7.46 6.58
N LEU A 119 10.09 6.52 7.33
CA LEU A 119 10.60 5.98 8.57
C LEU A 119 11.05 4.52 8.34
N PRO A 120 11.92 3.97 9.20
CA PRO A 120 12.19 2.55 9.20
C PRO A 120 10.91 1.72 9.39
N GLY A 121 10.80 0.58 8.71
CA GLY A 121 9.65 -0.34 8.84
C GLY A 121 8.47 -0.02 7.92
N ASP A 122 8.77 0.46 6.71
CA ASP A 122 7.82 0.64 5.60
C ASP A 122 6.62 1.55 5.92
N ASN A 123 6.92 2.70 6.53
CA ASN A 123 5.92 3.70 6.95
C ASN A 123 6.39 5.12 6.64
N GLY A 124 5.46 6.01 6.35
CA GLY A 124 5.74 7.40 6.08
C GLY A 124 4.50 8.24 5.85
N ALA A 125 4.72 9.49 5.45
CA ALA A 125 3.64 10.41 5.15
C ALA A 125 3.96 11.29 3.94
N ILE A 126 2.89 11.71 3.27
CA ILE A 126 2.90 12.80 2.31
C ILE A 126 1.99 13.89 2.85
N ASN A 127 2.49 15.12 2.90
CA ASN A 127 1.72 16.28 3.25
C ASN A 127 1.69 17.25 2.06
N ILE A 128 0.50 17.63 1.63
CA ILE A 128 0.27 18.56 0.52
C ILE A 128 -0.42 19.79 1.09
N ASN A 129 0.26 20.94 1.11
CA ASN A 129 -0.29 22.18 1.62
C ASN A 129 -0.35 23.27 0.56
N LYS A 130 -1.43 24.04 0.57
CA LYS A 130 -1.52 25.32 -0.14
C LYS A 130 -0.47 26.30 0.40
N LEU A 131 0.19 27.02 -0.50
CA LEU A 131 0.99 28.20 -0.16
C LEU A 131 0.14 29.46 -0.37
N GLN A 132 0.15 30.35 0.62
CA GLN A 132 -0.56 31.64 0.61
C GLN A 132 0.17 32.69 -0.21
#